data_AF-A0A8T3PYL8-F1
#
_entry.id   AF-A0A8T3PYL8-F1
#
_cell.length_a   1.000
_cell.length_b   1.000
_cell.length_c   1.000
_cell.angle_alpha   90.00
_cell.angle_beta   90.00
_cell.angle_gamma   90.00
#
_symmetry.space_group_name_H-M   'P 1'
#
loop_
_entity.id
_entity.type
_entity.pdbx_description
1 polymer ?
#
loop_
_entity_poly.entity_id
_entity_poly.type
_entity_poly.pdbx_seq_one_letter_code
_entity_poly.pdbx_strand_id
1 'polypeptide(L)' 'MAETQGTSAPIILVPGFWLGAWAWDEVAATLRADGHDVTAITLPGLDS' A
#
# COMPACT_ATOMS: atom_id res chain seq x y z
N MET A 1 -25.99 0.16 20.57
CA MET A 1 -24.61 0.67 20.66
C MET A 1 -24.00 0.43 19.30
N ALA A 2 -23.97 1.44 18.43
CA ALA A 2 -23.41 1.26 17.09
C ALA A 2 -21.89 1.22 17.25
N GLU A 3 -21.28 0.06 16.99
CA GLU A 3 -19.83 -0.04 16.85
C GLU A 3 -19.44 0.84 15.66
N THR A 4 -18.73 1.94 15.93
CA THR A 4 -17.99 2.67 14.91
C THR A 4 -16.91 1.73 14.39
N GLN A 5 -17.24 0.93 13.39
CA GLN A 5 -16.25 0.22 12.60
C GLN A 5 -15.52 1.32 11.82
N GLY A 6 -14.44 1.82 12.40
CA GLY A 6 -13.60 2.82 11.75
C GLY A 6 -13.14 2.24 10.44
N THR A 7 -13.65 2.75 9.32
CA THR A 7 -13.11 2.41 8.00
C THR A 7 -11.69 2.93 8.00
N SER A 8 -10.72 2.03 8.24
CA SER A 8 -9.30 2.35 8.14
C SER A 8 -9.07 2.95 6.76
N ALA A 9 -8.49 4.14 6.71
CA ALA A 9 -8.25 4.80 5.42
C ALA A 9 -7.26 3.94 4.61
N PRO A 10 -7.57 3.63 3.35
CA PRO A 10 -6.67 2.82 2.53
C PRO A 10 -5.36 3.57 2.26
N ILE A 11 -4.23 2.86 2.34
CA ILE A 11 -2.89 3.39 2.09
C ILE A 11 -2.45 2.95 0.69
N ILE A 12 -2.11 3.93 -0.15
CA ILE A 12 -1.57 3.69 -1.50
C ILE A 12 -0.08 4.07 -1.52
N LEU A 13 0.78 3.10 -1.81
CA LEU A 13 2.22 3.29 -1.92
C LEU A 13 2.60 3.54 -3.38
N VAL A 14 3.08 4.76 -3.65
CA VAL A 14 3.44 5.21 -5.00
C VAL A 14 4.98 5.29 -5.10
N PRO A 15 5.61 4.48 -5.97
CA PRO A 15 7.05 4.51 -6.16
C PRO A 15 7.55 5.77 -6.89
N GLY A 16 8.82 6.10 -6.68
CA GLY A 16 9.54 7.17 -7.40
C GLY A 16 10.11 6.72 -8.76
N PHE A 17 10.96 7.55 -9.37
CA PHE A 17 11.57 7.25 -10.68
C PHE A 17 12.27 5.88 -10.71
N TRP A 18 11.96 5.10 -11.75
CA TRP A 18 12.57 3.79 -12.05
C TRP A 18 12.29 2.66 -11.05
N LEU A 19 11.28 2.83 -10.18
CA LEU A 19 10.85 1.84 -9.21
C LEU A 19 9.44 1.33 -9.54
N GLY A 20 9.17 0.05 -9.27
CA GLY A 20 7.83 -0.54 -9.33
C GLY A 20 7.26 -0.77 -7.93
N ALA A 21 6.10 -1.44 -7.85
CA ALA A 21 5.48 -1.81 -6.58
C ALA A 21 6.42 -2.58 -5.64
N TRP A 22 7.35 -3.37 -6.20
CA TRP A 22 8.36 -4.16 -5.50
C TRP A 22 9.22 -3.36 -4.52
N ALA A 23 9.42 -2.06 -4.75
CA ALA A 23 10.22 -1.21 -3.87
C ALA A 23 9.60 -1.04 -2.48
N TRP A 24 8.34 -1.44 -2.33
CA TRP A 24 7.57 -1.32 -1.10
C TRP A 24 7.30 -2.66 -0.40
N ASP A 25 7.86 -3.78 -0.84
CA ASP A 25 7.50 -5.11 -0.32
C ASP A 25 7.60 -5.21 1.20
N GLU A 26 8.73 -4.77 1.79
CA GLU A 26 8.94 -4.82 3.25
C GLU A 26 8.03 -3.84 4.02
N VAL A 27 7.83 -2.64 3.47
CA VAL A 27 6.97 -1.61 4.08
C VAL A 27 5.51 -2.05 4.04
N ALA A 28 5.05 -2.58 2.91
CA ALA A 28 3.71 -3.09 2.74
C ALA A 28 3.46 -4.30 3.63
N ALA A 29 4.45 -5.19 3.82
CA ALA A 29 4.36 -6.30 4.76
C ALA A 29 4.19 -5.80 6.20
N THR A 30 4.97 -4.80 6.61
CA THR A 30 4.91 -4.21 7.95
C THR A 30 3.56 -3.55 8.21
N LEU A 31 3.09 -2.69 7.31
CA LEU A 31 1.80 -2.00 7.47
C LEU A 31 0.61 -2.98 7.47
N ARG A 32 0.66 -4.05 6.68
CA ARG A 32 -0.37 -5.09 6.70
C ARG A 32 -0.35 -5.88 8.00
N ALA A 33 0.83 -6.17 8.56
CA ALA A 33 0.96 -6.81 9.87
C ALA A 33 0.34 -5.94 10.98
N ASP A 34 0.40 -4.62 10.84
CA ASP A 34 -0.24 -3.65 11.74
C ASP A 34 -1.75 -3.48 11.48
N GLY A 35 -2.33 -4.21 10.51
CA GLY A 35 -3.77 -4.22 10.23
C GLY A 35 -4.24 -3.13 9.26
N HIS A 36 -3.34 -2.45 8.55
CA HIS A 36 -3.71 -1.48 7.53
C HIS A 36 -4.10 -2.13 6.20
N ASP A 37 -5.05 -1.53 5.50
CA ASP A 37 -5.35 -1.84 4.10
C ASP A 37 -4.33 -1.12 3.19
N VAL A 38 -3.48 -1.89 2.51
CA VAL A 38 -2.32 -1.36 1.77
C VAL A 38 -2.22 -1.93 0.37
N THR A 39 -2.15 -1.03 -0.61
CA THR A 39 -1.89 -1.34 -2.02
C THR A 39 -0.63 -0.61 -2.50
N ALA A 40 0.34 -1.36 -3.02
CA ALA A 40 1.48 -0.79 -3.75
C ALA A 40 1.21 -0.89 -5.25
N ILE A 41 1.53 0.15 -6.00
CA ILE A 41 1.27 0.21 -7.45
C ILE A 41 2.56 0.32 -8.25
N THR A 42 2.54 -0.20 -9.47
CA THR A 42 3.52 0.14 -10.50
C THR A 42 2.90 1.19 -11.42
N LEU A 43 3.62 2.26 -11.72
CA LEU A 43 3.11 3.29 -12.62
C LEU A 43 3.22 2.83 -14.08
N PRO A 44 2.26 3.19 -14.95
CA PRO A 44 2.31 2.84 -16.36
C PRO A 44 3.63 3.28 -17.01
N GLY A 45 4.23 2.40 -17.82
CA GLY A 45 5.53 2.64 -18.48
C GLY A 45 6.74 2.19 -17.66
N LEU A 46 6.54 1.62 -16.47
CA LEU A 46 7.57 0.92 -15.68
C LEU A 46 7.35 -0.60 -15.62
N ASP A 47 6.28 -1.10 -16.23
CA ASP A 47 6.03 -2.53 -16.42
C ASP A 47 6.91 -3.07 -17.57
N SER A 48 7.62 -4.18 -17.33
CA SER A 48 8.48 -4.86 -18.33
C SER A 48 7.77 -6.03 -19.01
#